data_AF-A0A1Y5PTZ8-F1
#
_entry.id   AF-A0A1Y5PTZ8-F1
#
_cell.length_a   1.000
_cell.length_b   1.000
_cell.length_c   1.000
_cell.angle_alpha   90.00
_cell.angle_beta   90.00
_cell.angle_gamma   90.00
#
_symmetry.space_group_name_H-M   'P 1'
#
loop_
_entity.id
_entity.type
_entity.pdbx_description
1 polymer ?
#
loop_
_entity_poly.entity_id
_entity_poly.type
_entity_poly.pdbx_seq_one_letter_code
_entity_poly.pdbx_strand_id
1 'polypeptide(L)'
;MTTSPPFRRSIAAAAGVLCSAAFTVTGCATTVPGTASLKQPVSKPAEPTRSPTPLVTAAALPQLLIDLPTMQGLIGSPALETGAVDAKLSELDPGDHYTPPECLSSMLWGQNSVYAGLNATDAYGQTYKDPGPKGAHAVAQMVVLFSDRAAAPPPLNASPTSGEPVLVGR
;
A
#
# COMPACT_ATOMS: atom_id res chain seq x y z
N MET A 1 32.15 26.81 -57.07
CA MET A 1 32.33 28.22 -57.47
C MET A 1 30.94 28.82 -57.60
N THR A 2 30.52 29.66 -56.65
CA THR A 2 30.41 31.14 -56.79
C THR A 2 29.26 31.52 -57.76
N THR A 3 28.34 32.46 -57.47
CA THR A 3 28.42 33.66 -56.61
C THR A 3 27.03 34.09 -56.11
N SER A 4 26.98 34.90 -55.05
CA SER A 4 25.78 35.60 -54.55
C SER A 4 25.68 37.04 -55.15
N PRO A 5 25.08 38.07 -54.51
CA PRO A 5 23.80 38.68 -54.91
C PRO A 5 23.96 40.13 -55.40
N PRO A 6 22.86 40.92 -55.46
CA PRO A 6 22.94 42.32 -55.03
C PRO A 6 21.72 42.82 -54.22
N PHE A 7 21.64 44.02 -53.63
CA PHE A 7 22.53 44.86 -52.81
C PHE A 7 21.78 46.21 -52.56
N ARG A 8 21.30 46.47 -51.32
CA ARG A 8 21.04 47.81 -50.71
C ARG A 8 19.90 48.69 -51.32
N ARG A 9 19.40 49.80 -50.71
CA ARG A 9 19.85 50.72 -49.63
C ARG A 9 18.69 51.26 -48.75
N SER A 10 18.97 51.48 -47.45
CA SER A 10 18.73 52.65 -46.55
C SER A 10 17.40 53.48 -46.60
N ILE A 11 16.87 54.15 -45.55
CA ILE A 11 17.41 54.94 -44.38
C ILE A 11 16.44 54.85 -43.15
N ALA A 12 16.91 55.23 -41.95
CA ALA A 12 16.20 55.39 -40.65
C ALA A 12 14.96 56.35 -40.68
N ALA A 13 14.08 56.44 -39.67
CA ALA A 13 14.17 56.13 -38.22
C ALA A 13 12.79 55.58 -37.69
N ALA A 14 12.42 55.49 -36.40
CA ALA A 14 12.95 56.04 -35.13
C ALA A 14 12.69 55.10 -33.90
N ALA A 15 12.45 55.63 -32.70
CA ALA A 15 12.38 54.90 -31.42
C ALA A 15 10.97 54.54 -30.95
N GLY A 16 10.84 53.42 -30.23
CA GLY A 16 9.59 52.93 -29.63
C GLY A 16 9.79 51.83 -28.58
N VAL A 17 10.32 52.21 -27.41
CA VAL A 17 10.27 51.54 -26.09
C VAL A 17 10.08 50.01 -26.04
N LEU A 18 11.14 49.29 -25.61
CA LEU A 18 10.98 47.91 -25.12
C LEU A 18 10.20 47.90 -23.80
N CYS A 19 9.18 47.04 -23.72
CA CYS A 19 8.62 46.59 -22.44
C CYS A 19 8.69 45.06 -22.35
N SER A 20 9.69 44.56 -21.63
CA SER A 20 9.90 43.14 -21.36
C SER A 20 8.92 42.66 -20.29
N ALA A 21 8.05 41.70 -20.64
CA ALA A 21 7.20 41.00 -19.67
C ALA A 21 7.59 39.51 -19.60
N ALA A 22 8.59 39.19 -18.78
CA ALA A 22 8.94 37.81 -18.46
C ALA A 22 7.94 37.25 -17.43
N PHE A 23 7.03 36.38 -17.87
CA PHE A 23 6.09 35.69 -16.98
C PHE A 23 6.78 34.52 -16.27
N THR A 24 7.43 34.78 -15.13
CA THR A 24 7.83 33.73 -14.19
C THR A 24 6.63 33.32 -13.33
N VAL A 25 6.01 32.19 -13.65
CA VAL A 25 4.93 31.61 -12.83
C VAL A 25 5.54 30.91 -11.60
N THR A 26 5.93 31.71 -10.61
CA THR A 26 6.19 31.23 -9.25
C THR A 26 4.86 31.09 -8.52
N GLY A 27 4.33 29.86 -8.46
CA GLY A 27 3.13 29.57 -7.68
C GLY A 27 3.39 29.73 -6.19
N CYS A 28 2.92 30.83 -5.59
CA CYS A 28 2.96 31.03 -4.15
C CYS A 28 2.03 30.05 -3.44
N ALA A 29 2.56 28.97 -2.88
CA ALA A 29 1.82 28.07 -2.00
C ALA A 29 1.50 28.80 -0.69
N THR A 30 0.29 29.33 -0.56
CA THR A 30 -0.17 29.99 0.68
C THR A 30 -0.50 28.94 1.73
N THR A 31 0.48 28.60 2.57
CA THR A 31 0.23 27.82 3.79
C THR A 31 -0.55 28.69 4.78
N VAL A 32 -1.82 28.35 5.01
CA VAL A 32 -2.60 28.98 6.08
C VAL A 32 -2.19 28.36 7.42
N PRO A 33 -1.67 29.14 8.39
CA PRO A 33 -1.38 28.62 9.72
C PRO A 33 -2.69 28.35 10.48
N GLY A 34 -3.20 27.12 10.36
CA GLY A 34 -4.34 26.64 11.14
C GLY A 34 -3.89 26.14 12.51
N THR A 35 -4.08 26.94 13.56
CA THR A 35 -3.93 26.45 14.95
C THR A 35 -5.17 25.66 15.36
N ALA A 36 -5.02 24.33 15.45
CA ALA A 36 -6.04 23.45 16.00
C ALA A 36 -6.22 23.75 17.50
N SER A 37 -7.20 24.58 17.84
CA SER A 37 -7.57 24.86 19.23
C SER A 37 -8.20 23.61 19.87
N LEU A 38 -7.39 22.84 20.59
CA LEU A 38 -7.88 21.86 21.56
C LEU A 38 -8.72 22.57 22.63
N LYS A 39 -10.05 22.45 22.52
CA LYS A 39 -11.02 23.01 23.48
C LYS A 39 -10.87 22.32 24.85
N GLN A 40 -10.03 22.90 25.69
CA GLN A 40 -9.72 22.52 27.07
C GLN A 40 -9.15 21.10 27.26
N PRO A 41 -8.25 20.90 28.25
CA PRO A 41 -7.96 19.57 28.75
C PRO A 41 -9.20 19.06 29.49
N VAL A 42 -10.05 18.29 28.81
CA VAL A 42 -11.02 17.44 29.50
C VAL A 42 -10.21 16.41 30.28
N SER A 43 -10.20 16.52 31.61
CA SER A 43 -9.58 15.53 32.48
C SER A 43 -10.12 14.15 32.13
N LYS A 44 -9.29 13.32 31.47
CA LYS A 44 -9.67 11.97 31.05
C LYS A 44 -10.16 11.21 32.30
N PRO A 45 -11.44 10.79 32.36
CA PRO A 45 -11.89 9.92 33.44
C PRO A 45 -10.97 8.70 33.47
N ALA A 46 -10.52 8.29 34.66
CA ALA A 46 -9.62 7.15 34.80
C ALA A 46 -10.22 5.96 34.04
N GLU A 47 -9.52 5.52 33.00
CA GLU A 47 -10.04 4.50 32.11
C GLU A 47 -10.17 3.21 32.92
N PRO A 48 -11.36 2.57 32.97
CA PRO A 48 -11.51 1.33 33.71
C PRO A 48 -10.48 0.33 33.21
N THR A 49 -9.75 -0.31 34.13
CA THR A 49 -8.80 -1.40 33.87
C THR A 49 -9.54 -2.66 33.43
N ARG A 50 -10.22 -2.55 32.28
CA ARG A 50 -10.77 -3.67 31.53
C ARG A 50 -9.58 -4.35 30.87
N SER A 51 -9.29 -5.60 31.26
CA SER A 51 -8.37 -6.44 30.49
C SER A 51 -8.77 -6.36 29.02
N PRO A 52 -7.84 -6.05 28.10
CA PRO A 52 -8.18 -5.90 26.69
C PRO A 52 -8.71 -7.24 26.19
N THR A 53 -10.03 -7.32 26.02
CA THR A 53 -10.65 -8.43 25.30
C THR A 53 -10.07 -8.41 23.89
N PRO A 54 -9.49 -9.51 23.39
CA PRO A 54 -8.95 -9.55 22.04
C PRO A 54 -10.01 -9.07 21.05
N LEU A 55 -9.68 -8.02 20.28
CA LEU A 55 -10.62 -7.42 19.33
C LEU A 55 -11.04 -8.42 18.23
N VAL A 56 -10.16 -9.39 17.97
CA VAL A 56 -10.32 -10.52 17.05
C VAL A 56 -9.89 -11.79 17.79
N THR A 57 -10.58 -12.90 17.56
CA THR A 57 -10.17 -14.24 18.00
C THR A 57 -9.85 -15.10 16.78
N ALA A 58 -9.12 -16.20 16.99
CA ALA A 58 -8.81 -17.18 15.93
C ALA A 58 -10.05 -17.60 15.11
N ALA A 59 -11.17 -17.88 15.79
CA ALA A 59 -12.43 -18.27 15.16
C ALA A 59 -13.07 -17.19 14.26
N ALA A 60 -12.67 -15.91 14.42
CA ALA A 60 -13.14 -14.81 13.59
C ALA A 60 -12.27 -14.57 12.34
N LEU A 61 -11.06 -15.13 12.26
CA LEU A 61 -10.14 -14.90 11.14
C LEU A 61 -10.73 -15.19 9.75
N PRO A 62 -11.52 -16.27 9.51
CA PRO A 62 -12.15 -16.52 8.21
C PRO A 62 -13.12 -15.42 7.77
N GLN A 63 -13.67 -14.64 8.71
CA GLN A 63 -14.64 -13.57 8.45
C GLN A 63 -13.98 -12.23 8.13
N LEU A 64 -12.65 -12.13 8.29
CA LEU A 64 -11.86 -10.94 7.94
C LEU A 64 -11.31 -10.99 6.51
N LEU A 65 -11.44 -12.14 5.86
CA LEU A 65 -11.02 -12.36 4.49
C LEU A 65 -12.07 -11.83 3.50
N ILE A 66 -11.62 -11.32 2.36
CA ILE A 66 -12.51 -10.87 1.27
C ILE A 66 -13.22 -12.11 0.70
N ASP A 67 -14.55 -12.07 0.58
CA ASP A 67 -15.30 -13.22 0.06
C ASP A 67 -15.13 -13.42 -1.46
N LEU A 68 -15.50 -14.60 -1.96
CA LEU A 68 -15.33 -14.95 -3.37
C LEU A 68 -16.08 -13.97 -4.31
N PRO A 69 -17.37 -13.62 -4.09
CA PRO A 69 -18.06 -12.68 -4.97
C PRO A 69 -17.40 -11.30 -5.03
N THR A 70 -16.90 -10.79 -3.90
CA THR A 70 -16.17 -9.52 -3.86
C THR A 70 -14.84 -9.63 -4.60
N MET A 71 -14.09 -10.73 -4.40
CA MET A 71 -12.82 -10.97 -5.10
C MET A 71 -13.01 -11.10 -6.62
N GLN A 72 -14.02 -11.86 -7.06
CA GLN A 72 -14.42 -11.97 -8.48
C GLN A 72 -14.67 -10.59 -9.10
N GLY A 73 -15.38 -9.72 -8.39
CA GLY A 73 -15.64 -8.34 -8.81
C GLY A 73 -14.39 -7.46 -8.84
N LEU A 74 -13.51 -7.56 -7.83
CA LEU A 74 -12.28 -6.77 -7.72
C LEU A 74 -11.27 -7.08 -8.83
N ILE A 75 -11.09 -8.36 -9.18
CA ILE A 75 -10.12 -8.73 -10.23
C ILE A 75 -10.74 -8.78 -11.64
N GLY A 76 -12.07 -8.71 -11.75
CA GLY A 76 -12.79 -8.83 -13.02
C GLY A 76 -12.88 -10.26 -13.59
N SER A 77 -12.65 -11.29 -12.76
CA SER A 77 -12.85 -12.70 -13.15
C SER A 77 -14.06 -13.30 -12.45
N PRO A 78 -15.23 -13.42 -13.12
CA PRO A 78 -16.39 -14.14 -12.57
C PRO A 78 -16.19 -15.66 -12.58
N ALA A 79 -15.12 -16.17 -13.21
CA ALA A 79 -14.77 -17.58 -13.26
C ALA A 79 -13.82 -18.00 -12.13
N LEU A 80 -13.41 -17.08 -11.26
CA LEU A 80 -12.53 -17.37 -10.13
C LEU A 80 -13.21 -18.36 -9.16
N GLU A 81 -12.50 -19.38 -8.72
CA GLU A 81 -12.97 -20.41 -7.79
C GLU A 81 -12.21 -20.36 -6.45
N THR A 82 -12.83 -20.89 -5.39
CA THR A 82 -12.20 -21.08 -4.08
C THR A 82 -11.14 -22.18 -4.13
N GLY A 83 -9.90 -21.84 -3.80
CA GLY A 83 -8.77 -22.76 -3.73
C GLY A 83 -8.52 -23.32 -2.33
N ALA A 84 -7.24 -23.64 -2.06
CA ALA A 84 -6.77 -24.14 -0.77
C ALA A 84 -6.98 -23.12 0.38
N VAL A 85 -7.20 -23.68 1.58
CA VAL A 85 -7.30 -22.98 2.87
C VAL A 85 -6.08 -23.34 3.71
N ASP A 86 -5.46 -22.34 4.31
CA ASP A 86 -4.26 -22.49 5.14
C ASP A 86 -4.56 -22.02 6.57
N ALA A 87 -4.85 -22.97 7.47
CA ALA A 87 -5.25 -22.69 8.85
C ALA A 87 -4.07 -22.46 9.82
N LYS A 88 -2.90 -22.06 9.29
CA LYS A 88 -1.68 -21.71 10.02
C LYS A 88 -0.66 -21.06 9.07
N LEU A 89 0.43 -20.55 9.63
CA LEU A 89 1.62 -20.18 8.85
C LEU A 89 2.28 -21.44 8.24
N SER A 90 2.83 -21.28 7.04
CA SER A 90 3.52 -22.31 6.29
C SER A 90 5.01 -22.34 6.62
N GLU A 91 5.64 -23.51 6.50
CA GLU A 91 7.09 -23.63 6.50
C GLU A 91 7.60 -23.70 5.06
N LEU A 92 8.88 -23.36 4.85
CA LEU A 92 9.56 -23.68 3.61
C LEU A 92 9.78 -25.20 3.50
N ASP A 93 9.68 -25.74 2.29
CA ASP A 93 9.98 -27.15 2.05
C ASP A 93 11.47 -27.45 2.31
N PRO A 94 11.85 -28.66 2.77
CA PRO A 94 13.22 -28.98 3.13
C PRO A 94 14.21 -28.82 1.96
N GLY A 95 15.05 -27.80 2.04
CA GLY A 95 16.06 -27.45 1.03
C GLY A 95 15.79 -26.14 0.30
N ASP A 96 14.55 -25.63 0.36
CA ASP A 96 14.20 -24.34 -0.22
C ASP A 96 14.81 -23.19 0.57
N HIS A 97 15.39 -22.24 -0.17
CA HIS A 97 16.00 -21.04 0.39
C HIS A 97 15.91 -19.91 -0.64
N TYR A 98 15.63 -18.71 -0.15
CA TYR A 98 15.50 -17.51 -0.97
C TYR A 98 16.73 -16.63 -0.77
N THR A 99 17.29 -16.11 -1.87
CA THR A 99 18.45 -15.23 -1.85
C THR A 99 18.11 -13.89 -2.51
N PRO A 100 18.24 -12.76 -1.79
CA PRO A 100 18.63 -12.66 -0.39
C PRO A 100 17.44 -13.01 0.55
N PRO A 101 17.69 -13.49 1.79
CA PRO A 101 16.66 -14.06 2.64
C PRO A 101 15.58 -13.05 3.08
N GLU A 102 15.91 -11.77 3.19
CA GLU A 102 14.98 -10.69 3.51
C GLU A 102 13.90 -10.47 2.42
N CYS A 103 14.10 -10.99 1.20
CA CYS A 103 13.08 -10.93 0.14
C CYS A 103 12.01 -12.02 0.25
N LEU A 104 12.12 -12.97 1.19
CA LEU A 104 11.17 -14.09 1.32
C LEU A 104 9.73 -13.61 1.46
N SER A 105 9.48 -12.59 2.30
CA SER A 105 8.14 -12.02 2.55
C SER A 105 7.50 -11.35 1.34
N SER A 106 8.31 -10.92 0.37
CA SER A 106 7.86 -10.33 -0.90
C SER A 106 7.57 -11.38 -1.98
N MET A 107 8.08 -12.61 -1.81
CA MET A 107 7.96 -13.71 -2.78
C MET A 107 6.94 -14.76 -2.34
N LEU A 108 6.90 -15.09 -1.05
CA LEU A 108 5.99 -16.05 -0.44
C LEU A 108 5.24 -15.40 0.72
N TRP A 109 3.93 -15.60 0.71
CA TRP A 109 3.03 -15.22 1.78
C TRP A 109 3.04 -16.26 2.91
N GLY A 110 2.65 -15.84 4.11
CA GLY A 110 2.34 -16.75 5.23
C GLY A 110 3.50 -17.59 5.79
N GLN A 111 4.75 -17.28 5.45
CA GLN A 111 5.91 -18.07 5.89
C GLN A 111 6.23 -17.85 7.37
N ASN A 112 6.31 -18.91 8.16
CA ASN A 112 6.53 -18.85 9.61
C ASN A 112 7.84 -18.12 9.97
N SER A 113 8.90 -18.34 9.18
CA SER A 113 10.19 -17.64 9.32
C SER A 113 10.10 -16.11 9.17
N VAL A 114 9.12 -15.59 8.43
CA VAL A 114 8.88 -14.13 8.28
C VAL A 114 8.22 -13.53 9.53
N TYR A 115 7.43 -14.31 10.25
CA TYR A 115 6.75 -13.89 11.49
C TYR A 115 7.49 -14.30 12.77
N ALA A 116 8.65 -14.94 12.64
CA ALA A 116 9.45 -15.41 13.76
C ALA A 116 9.80 -14.26 14.73
N GLY A 117 9.48 -14.43 16.01
CA GLY A 117 9.69 -13.43 17.06
C GLY A 117 8.64 -12.31 17.12
N LEU A 118 7.69 -12.23 16.19
CA LEU A 118 6.62 -11.21 16.20
C LEU A 118 5.42 -11.55 17.10
N ASN A 119 5.46 -12.67 17.83
CA ASN A 119 4.34 -13.16 18.66
C ASN A 119 3.03 -13.36 17.87
N ALA A 120 3.14 -13.86 16.63
CA ALA A 120 2.02 -14.43 15.91
C ALA A 120 1.50 -15.68 16.68
N THR A 121 0.19 -15.83 16.73
CA THR A 121 -0.52 -16.85 17.54
C THR A 121 -1.40 -17.76 16.72
N ASP A 122 -1.95 -17.24 15.62
CA ASP A 122 -2.86 -17.96 14.72
C ASP A 122 -2.80 -17.29 13.34
N ALA A 123 -3.20 -18.00 12.29
CA ALA A 123 -3.27 -17.47 10.94
C ALA A 123 -4.32 -18.22 10.12
N TYR A 124 -5.03 -17.49 9.27
CA TYR A 124 -6.00 -18.07 8.34
C TYR A 124 -5.81 -17.49 6.94
N GLY A 125 -5.55 -18.39 5.99
CA GLY A 125 -5.33 -18.09 4.59
C GLY A 125 -6.39 -18.72 3.68
N GLN A 126 -6.66 -18.05 2.56
CA GLN A 126 -7.49 -18.57 1.47
C GLN A 126 -6.84 -18.18 0.15
N THR A 127 -6.76 -19.15 -0.76
CA THR A 127 -6.41 -18.90 -2.16
C THR A 127 -7.66 -18.89 -3.04
N TYR A 128 -7.59 -18.15 -4.14
CA TYR A 128 -8.57 -18.15 -5.21
C TYR A 128 -7.86 -18.30 -6.55
N LYS A 129 -8.45 -19.04 -7.49
CA LYS A 129 -7.81 -19.28 -8.79
C LYS A 129 -8.84 -19.46 -9.90
N ASP A 130 -8.53 -18.99 -11.09
CA ASP A 130 -9.29 -19.38 -12.28
C ASP A 130 -9.10 -20.89 -12.56
N PRO A 131 -10.12 -21.59 -13.09
CA PRO A 131 -10.08 -23.03 -13.31
C PRO A 131 -8.97 -23.45 -14.29
N GLY A 132 -8.42 -24.64 -14.03
CA GLY A 132 -7.42 -25.29 -14.86
C GLY A 132 -5.96 -24.96 -14.52
N PRO A 133 -4.99 -25.60 -15.20
CA PRO A 133 -3.57 -25.47 -14.88
C PRO A 133 -3.02 -24.08 -15.23
N LYS A 134 -3.60 -23.41 -16.23
CA LYS A 134 -3.18 -22.09 -16.74
C LYS A 134 -4.27 -21.01 -16.55
N GLY A 135 -5.00 -21.07 -15.44
CA GLY A 135 -5.92 -20.00 -15.05
C GLY A 135 -5.21 -18.65 -15.06
N ALA A 136 -5.87 -17.61 -15.59
CA ALA A 136 -5.24 -16.31 -15.83
C ALA A 136 -4.94 -15.57 -14.52
N HIS A 137 -5.77 -15.81 -13.50
CA HIS A 137 -5.64 -15.20 -12.19
C HIS A 137 -5.43 -16.25 -11.08
N ALA A 138 -4.59 -15.88 -10.12
CA ALA A 138 -4.44 -16.53 -8.83
C ALA A 138 -4.26 -15.44 -7.77
N VAL A 139 -4.99 -15.54 -6.66
CA VAL A 139 -4.92 -14.62 -5.53
C VAL A 139 -4.70 -15.45 -4.27
N ALA A 140 -3.84 -14.99 -3.37
CA ALA A 140 -3.71 -15.50 -2.03
C ALA A 140 -3.94 -14.35 -1.04
N GLN A 141 -4.69 -14.63 0.02
CA GLN A 141 -4.92 -13.70 1.12
C GLN A 141 -4.76 -14.43 2.45
N MET A 142 -4.21 -13.75 3.44
CA MET A 142 -4.02 -14.29 4.79
C MET A 142 -4.19 -13.20 5.83
N VAL A 143 -4.81 -13.55 6.95
CA VAL A 143 -4.82 -12.75 8.18
C VAL A 143 -4.05 -13.49 9.27
N VAL A 144 -3.23 -12.74 10.01
CA VAL A 144 -2.37 -13.26 11.09
C VAL A 144 -2.75 -12.60 12.40
N LEU A 145 -2.97 -13.39 13.44
CA LEU A 145 -3.37 -12.94 14.77
C LEU A 145 -2.15 -12.78 15.67
N PHE A 146 -2.02 -11.63 16.32
CA PHE A 146 -0.93 -11.31 17.24
C PHE A 146 -1.44 -11.17 18.68
N SER A 147 -0.62 -11.54 19.67
CA SER A 147 -0.97 -11.43 21.09
C SER A 147 -1.23 -9.99 21.58
N ASP A 148 -0.65 -8.99 20.92
CA ASP A 148 -0.76 -7.57 21.27
C ASP A 148 -0.80 -6.72 19.99
N ARG A 149 -1.56 -5.62 19.99
CA ARG A 149 -1.55 -4.58 18.94
C ARG A 149 -0.17 -3.96 18.77
N ALA A 150 0.65 -3.92 19.82
CA ALA A 150 2.04 -3.46 19.75
C ALA A 150 3.02 -4.48 19.16
N ALA A 151 2.62 -5.77 19.05
CA ALA A 151 3.42 -6.83 18.44
C ALA A 151 3.12 -7.02 16.94
N ALA A 152 1.95 -6.57 16.47
CA ALA A 152 1.71 -6.43 15.04
C ALA A 152 2.75 -5.43 14.46
N PRO A 153 3.49 -5.81 13.41
CA PRO A 153 4.39 -4.85 12.76
C PRO A 153 3.60 -3.65 12.24
N PRO A 154 4.20 -2.45 12.13
CA PRO A 154 3.56 -1.35 11.42
C PRO A 154 3.16 -1.82 10.01
N PRO A 155 2.06 -1.30 9.44
CA PRO A 155 1.63 -1.70 8.10
C PRO A 155 2.80 -1.58 7.12
N LEU A 156 2.96 -2.58 6.25
CA LEU A 156 4.14 -2.77 5.38
C LEU A 156 4.26 -1.73 4.23
N ASN A 157 3.87 -0.48 4.49
CA ASN A 157 4.15 0.69 3.67
C ASN A 157 5.62 1.15 3.82
N ALA A 158 6.53 0.29 3.39
CA ALA A 158 7.87 0.65 2.97
C ALA A 158 8.22 0.10 1.57
N SER A 159 7.25 -0.48 0.86
CA SER A 159 7.33 -0.76 -0.57
C SER A 159 6.50 0.29 -1.33
N PRO A 160 7.09 1.17 -2.17
CA PRO A 160 6.40 2.34 -2.74
C PRO A 160 5.46 2.00 -3.91
N THR A 161 5.07 0.73 -4.08
CA THR A 161 4.20 0.27 -5.16
C THR A 161 3.25 -0.84 -4.67
N SER A 162 1.95 -0.61 -4.88
CA SER A 162 0.81 -1.52 -4.67
C SER A 162 0.12 -1.52 -3.28
N GLY A 163 -1.13 -1.02 -3.28
CA GLY A 163 -2.20 -1.43 -2.35
C GLY A 163 -2.29 -0.69 -1.01
N GLU A 164 -3.37 0.05 -0.78
CA GLU A 164 -3.70 0.56 0.55
C GLU A 164 -4.09 -0.59 1.50
N PRO A 165 -3.48 -0.72 2.70
CA PRO A 165 -3.98 -1.59 3.74
C PRO A 165 -5.11 -0.92 4.54
N VAL A 166 -6.26 -1.57 4.63
CA VAL A 166 -7.37 -1.14 5.48
C VAL A 166 -7.01 -1.35 6.95
N LEU A 167 -6.67 -0.27 7.65
CA LEU A 167 -6.49 -0.26 9.10
C LEU A 167 -7.85 -0.23 9.81
N VAL A 168 -8.28 -1.36 10.36
CA VAL A 168 -9.38 -1.38 11.36
C VAL A 168 -8.79 -1.09 12.74
N GLY A 169 -8.60 0.20 13.03
CA GLY A 169 -8.16 0.70 14.33
C GLY A 169 -8.74 2.09 14.58
N ARG A 170 -9.37 2.27 15.74
CA ARG A 170 -9.93 3.56 16.20
C ARG A 170 -8.91 4.69 16.20
#